data_AF-A0A511K7X4-F1
#
_entry.id   AF-A0A511K7X4-F1
#
_cell.length_a   1.000
_cell.length_b   1.000
_cell.length_c   1.000
_cell.angle_alpha   90.00
_cell.angle_beta   90.00
_cell.angle_gamma   90.00
#
_symmetry.space_group_name_H-M   'P 1'
#
loop_
_entity.id
_entity.type
_entity.pdbx_description
1 polymer ?
#
loop_
_entity_poly.entity_id
_entity_poly.type
_entity_poly.pdbx_seq_one_letter_code
_entity_poly.pdbx_strand_id
1 'polypeptide(L)'
;MRIVTWNVNGIKTLLQYHPWNQKRTYEGILEDLGGDIICIQETKITRAQMERGMAVLDAYDSFFSFYRRSVRGIHGTAIFTKRDVVVPIKAEEGVASSLVPSTMAVSDRIGGNPLSSEVDLDSNAMKDLDSEGRTTIIDTGMFVLINLYCPNETNSDRLVFKNNFNTLVDRRVRNLIKLGREVIVVGDLNICASDLDTAEPEQRARDSGLENFTDHPPRAWLGAFTGPNGPMIDITRRLHPDRQGMFTCWNTKIEARVSNYGTRLDYILITPGLLPWVRFSDIQPKIVGSDHCPVYLDMYDELDIPGRGKVSIWDELNPGRKKSDKLPDPPAFASRFFSEFSTKQKLLSNFFTKKAEMPLDAVKPSPSPSPQPNSASASASTSKTVSPSMMASITAITNGSSKKGKGKEKAPEEDKPKTGQQGLSSFFKPPPTPEPRPPKKRKKSQTDPTPPPMGNGRPPRSSSSSQTKPSPSPTASFRNGDGTEVLILSDGDDEPEEELDLNEREDATADPGFNPNAQSASAWSSIFASKPVPLCEGHSEPSRVWTVNKPGPNKGRRFYLCARPVGPGYDQGQSKIHVNPEYRCNFFQWETKVKRPAGMSLSSSAKKQKT
;
A
#
# COMPACT_ATOMS: atom_id res chain seq x y z
N MET A 1 23.39 -3.53 11.38
CA MET A 1 22.02 -2.97 11.20
C MET A 1 21.55 -3.26 9.78
N ARG A 2 20.25 -3.52 9.56
CA ARG A 2 19.64 -3.68 8.23
C ARG A 2 18.52 -2.66 7.97
N ILE A 3 18.55 -2.02 6.80
CA ILE A 3 17.45 -1.23 6.24
C ILE A 3 16.81 -2.05 5.10
N VAL A 4 15.48 -2.14 5.07
CA VAL A 4 14.71 -2.81 4.01
C VAL A 4 13.71 -1.82 3.41
N THR A 5 13.50 -1.86 2.10
CA THR A 5 12.41 -1.14 1.42
C THR A 5 11.61 -2.07 0.52
N TRP A 6 10.27 -1.92 0.48
CA TRP A 6 9.38 -2.78 -0.31
C TRP A 6 8.04 -2.10 -0.64
N ASN A 7 7.73 -1.98 -1.94
CA ASN A 7 6.36 -1.70 -2.39
C ASN A 7 5.50 -2.96 -2.18
N VAL A 8 4.50 -2.88 -1.29
CA VAL A 8 3.67 -4.04 -0.91
C VAL A 8 2.36 -4.15 -1.69
N ASN A 9 2.06 -3.19 -2.56
CA ASN A 9 0.82 -3.16 -3.36
C ASN A 9 -0.46 -3.37 -2.50
N GLY A 10 -0.47 -2.79 -1.30
CA GLY A 10 -1.56 -2.85 -0.32
C GLY A 10 -1.26 -3.74 0.89
N ILE A 11 -0.91 -3.09 2.01
CA ILE A 11 -0.42 -3.76 3.24
C ILE A 11 -1.39 -4.78 3.82
N LYS A 12 -2.70 -4.55 3.71
CA LYS A 12 -3.75 -5.49 4.16
C LYS A 12 -3.76 -6.81 3.40
N THR A 13 -3.23 -6.84 2.17
CA THR A 13 -3.23 -8.05 1.34
C THR A 13 -2.12 -9.03 1.73
N LEU A 14 -1.05 -8.55 2.37
CA LEU A 14 0.09 -9.38 2.78
C LEU A 14 -0.34 -10.61 3.60
N LEU A 15 -1.23 -10.43 4.59
CA LEU A 15 -1.77 -11.50 5.43
C LEU A 15 -2.56 -12.59 4.67
N GLN A 16 -2.83 -12.39 3.38
CA GLN A 16 -3.54 -13.36 2.52
C GLN A 16 -2.54 -14.26 1.77
N TYR A 17 -1.31 -13.79 1.53
CA TYR A 17 -0.28 -14.50 0.78
C TYR A 17 0.58 -15.40 1.67
N HIS A 18 1.07 -16.50 1.10
CA HIS A 18 2.09 -17.34 1.73
C HIS A 18 3.48 -16.70 1.53
N PRO A 19 4.40 -16.71 2.52
CA PRO A 19 4.29 -17.35 3.84
C PRO A 19 3.62 -16.50 4.93
N TRP A 20 3.38 -15.21 4.66
CA TRP A 20 2.90 -14.21 5.64
C TRP A 20 1.61 -14.58 6.37
N ASN A 21 0.70 -15.28 5.68
CA ASN A 21 -0.55 -15.81 6.22
C ASN A 21 -0.37 -16.81 7.37
N GLN A 22 0.85 -17.35 7.59
CA GLN A 22 1.18 -18.21 8.71
C GLN A 22 1.32 -17.42 10.03
N LYS A 23 1.94 -16.22 10.00
CA LYS A 23 2.18 -15.38 11.19
C LYS A 23 0.90 -14.72 11.71
N ARG A 24 -0.02 -14.37 10.81
CA ARG A 24 -1.32 -13.72 11.10
C ARG A 24 -1.25 -12.35 11.82
N THR A 25 -0.06 -11.77 11.98
CA THR A 25 0.15 -10.43 12.54
C THR A 25 1.08 -9.62 11.63
N TYR A 26 0.93 -8.29 11.63
CA TYR A 26 1.83 -7.41 10.88
C TYR A 26 3.24 -7.38 11.50
N GLU A 27 3.34 -7.44 12.84
CA GLU A 27 4.62 -7.56 13.54
C GLU A 27 5.41 -8.79 13.09
N GLY A 28 4.77 -9.96 13.00
CA GLY A 28 5.42 -11.19 12.56
C GLY A 28 5.90 -11.16 11.11
N ILE A 29 5.31 -10.32 10.25
CA ILE A 29 5.80 -10.04 8.90
C ILE A 29 7.06 -9.17 8.94
N LEU A 30 7.08 -8.13 9.79
CA LEU A 30 8.24 -7.26 9.96
C LEU A 30 9.45 -8.02 10.52
N GLU A 31 9.21 -8.91 11.50
CA GLU A 31 10.22 -9.84 12.02
C GLU A 31 10.81 -10.76 10.93
N ASP A 32 9.96 -11.36 10.09
CA ASP A 32 10.40 -12.26 9.01
C ASP A 32 11.11 -11.52 7.85
N LEU A 33 10.79 -10.24 7.62
CA LEU A 33 11.56 -9.37 6.73
C LEU A 33 12.95 -9.05 7.28
N GLY A 34 13.12 -9.09 8.61
CA GLY A 34 14.42 -9.00 9.29
C GLY A 34 15.12 -7.65 9.17
N GLY A 35 14.36 -6.55 9.01
CA GLY A 35 14.90 -5.18 8.98
C GLY A 35 14.79 -4.46 10.32
N ASP A 36 15.81 -3.68 10.68
CA ASP A 36 15.77 -2.77 11.82
C ASP A 36 15.02 -1.47 11.48
N ILE A 37 15.12 -1.05 10.22
CA ILE A 37 14.26 -0.02 9.62
C ILE A 37 13.62 -0.62 8.36
N ILE A 38 12.28 -0.67 8.31
CA ILE A 38 11.52 -1.25 7.20
C ILE A 38 10.64 -0.16 6.58
N CYS A 39 10.83 0.10 5.30
CA CYS A 39 10.15 1.15 4.55
C CYS A 39 9.17 0.54 3.56
N ILE A 40 7.89 0.82 3.73
CA ILE A 40 6.82 0.25 2.93
C ILE A 40 6.21 1.32 2.02
N GLN A 41 6.00 0.97 0.75
CA GLN A 41 5.31 1.79 -0.24
C GLN A 41 3.98 1.13 -0.66
N GLU A 42 3.05 1.93 -1.18
CA GLU A 42 1.66 1.54 -1.49
C GLU A 42 0.98 0.80 -0.33
N THR A 43 0.86 1.45 0.83
CA THR A 43 0.14 0.84 1.96
C THR A 43 -1.34 0.60 1.64
N LYS A 44 -1.95 1.42 0.75
CA LYS A 44 -3.36 1.36 0.30
C LYS A 44 -4.35 1.25 1.44
N ILE A 45 -4.08 1.99 2.52
CA ILE A 45 -5.00 2.17 3.63
C ILE A 45 -5.21 3.66 3.90
N THR A 46 -6.36 3.99 4.49
CA THR A 46 -6.56 5.27 5.18
C THR A 46 -6.38 5.08 6.68
N ARG A 47 -6.15 6.18 7.41
CA ARG A 47 -6.07 6.16 8.87
C ARG A 47 -7.30 5.52 9.54
N ALA A 48 -8.49 5.76 8.99
CA ALA A 48 -9.75 5.17 9.48
C ALA A 48 -9.88 3.66 9.25
N GLN A 49 -9.14 3.10 8.29
CA GLN A 49 -9.09 1.65 8.01
C GLN A 49 -7.99 0.94 8.81
N MET A 50 -7.12 1.68 9.50
CA MET A 50 -5.96 1.12 10.19
C MET A 50 -6.39 0.40 11.47
N GLU A 51 -5.78 -0.76 11.72
CA GLU A 51 -6.10 -1.61 12.86
C GLU A 51 -5.05 -1.46 13.96
N ARG A 52 -5.42 -1.74 15.22
CA ARG A 52 -4.50 -1.56 16.37
C ARG A 52 -3.20 -2.33 16.19
N GLY A 53 -3.24 -3.54 15.64
CA GLY A 53 -2.08 -4.38 15.34
C GLY A 53 -1.22 -3.93 14.15
N MET A 54 -1.50 -2.77 13.54
CA MET A 54 -0.62 -2.09 12.57
C MET A 54 0.11 -0.88 13.20
N ALA A 55 -0.55 -0.22 14.15
CA ALA A 55 -0.12 1.04 14.75
C ALA A 55 0.55 0.87 16.12
N VAL A 56 0.07 -0.08 16.92
CA VAL A 56 0.62 -0.38 18.25
C VAL A 56 1.26 -1.76 18.18
N LEU A 57 2.56 -1.75 17.86
CA LEU A 57 3.44 -2.91 17.78
C LEU A 57 4.34 -2.93 19.04
N ASP A 58 4.76 -4.10 19.50
CA ASP A 58 5.53 -4.22 20.74
C ASP A 58 7.02 -3.97 20.50
N ALA A 59 7.58 -4.56 19.44
CA ALA A 59 8.99 -4.44 19.04
C ALA A 59 9.26 -3.24 18.11
N TYR A 60 8.23 -2.72 17.43
CA TYR A 60 8.39 -1.66 16.43
C TYR A 60 7.63 -0.37 16.77
N ASP A 61 8.16 0.77 16.32
CA ASP A 61 7.39 1.98 16.07
C ASP A 61 7.02 2.07 14.60
N SER A 62 5.94 2.77 14.27
CA SER A 62 5.57 3.02 12.88
C SER A 62 5.09 4.44 12.62
N PHE A 63 5.43 4.95 11.45
CA PHE A 63 5.17 6.31 10.98
C PHE A 63 4.48 6.20 9.63
N PHE A 64 3.28 6.76 9.48
CA PHE A 64 2.44 6.56 8.29
C PHE A 64 2.11 7.89 7.60
N SER A 65 2.27 7.90 6.28
CA SER A 65 1.72 8.92 5.39
C SER A 65 0.51 8.33 4.65
N PHE A 66 -0.57 9.12 4.52
CA PHE A 66 -1.85 8.64 3.98
C PHE A 66 -2.29 9.48 2.78
N TYR A 67 -2.87 8.83 1.77
CA TYR A 67 -3.50 9.53 0.64
C TYR A 67 -4.74 10.31 1.11
N ARG A 68 -4.70 11.64 1.03
CA ARG A 68 -5.72 12.52 1.65
C ARG A 68 -6.94 12.78 0.76
N ARG A 69 -6.83 12.52 -0.55
CA ARG A 69 -7.88 12.80 -1.55
C ARG A 69 -8.87 11.64 -1.79
N SER A 70 -8.81 10.55 -1.03
CA SER A 70 -9.80 9.44 -1.14
C SER A 70 -9.96 8.65 0.14
N VAL A 71 -11.22 8.33 0.47
CA VAL A 71 -11.61 7.46 1.59
C VAL A 71 -11.24 5.99 1.40
N ARG A 72 -10.87 5.57 0.18
CA ARG A 72 -10.58 4.16 -0.14
C ARG A 72 -9.16 3.72 0.24
N GLY A 73 -8.21 4.65 0.25
CA GLY A 73 -6.77 4.36 0.33
C GLY A 73 -6.21 3.93 -1.02
N ILE A 74 -5.44 4.81 -1.68
CA ILE A 74 -4.92 4.58 -3.05
C ILE A 74 -3.39 4.46 -3.08
N HIS A 75 -2.69 5.24 -2.26
CA HIS A 75 -1.22 5.29 -2.16
C HIS A 75 -0.81 5.04 -0.72
N GLY A 76 -0.01 5.93 -0.10
CA GLY A 76 0.44 5.81 1.28
C GLY A 76 1.81 5.14 1.40
N THR A 77 2.64 5.64 2.30
CA THR A 77 3.93 5.08 2.70
C THR A 77 3.99 4.89 4.21
N ALA A 78 4.83 3.97 4.68
CA ALA A 78 5.09 3.77 6.10
C ALA A 78 6.56 3.45 6.38
N ILE A 79 7.07 3.92 7.51
CA ILE A 79 8.37 3.49 8.04
C ILE A 79 8.11 2.78 9.37
N PHE A 80 8.73 1.61 9.56
CA PHE A 80 8.76 0.87 10.81
C PHE A 80 10.19 0.87 11.35
N THR A 81 10.37 1.17 12.64
CA THR A 81 11.69 1.20 13.30
C THR A 81 11.70 0.30 14.52
N LYS A 82 12.68 -0.61 14.60
CA LYS A 82 12.80 -1.58 15.67
C LYS A 82 13.35 -0.92 16.94
N ARG A 83 12.57 -0.93 18.01
CA ARG A 83 12.72 -0.02 19.18
C ARG A 83 13.97 -0.26 20.02
N ASP A 84 14.54 -1.46 19.99
CA ASP A 84 15.80 -1.82 20.68
C ASP A 84 17.06 -1.40 19.89
N VAL A 85 16.91 -1.12 18.58
CA VAL A 85 17.99 -0.68 17.69
C VAL A 85 17.96 0.83 17.49
N VAL A 86 16.81 1.40 17.11
CA VAL A 86 16.69 2.82 16.78
C VAL A 86 15.31 3.37 17.13
N VAL A 87 15.29 4.49 17.83
CA VAL A 87 14.11 5.34 18.02
C VAL A 87 14.44 6.70 17.38
N PRO A 88 13.75 7.10 16.30
CA PRO A 88 14.01 8.39 15.65
C PRO A 88 13.88 9.57 16.61
N ILE A 89 14.70 10.61 16.44
CA ILE A 89 14.58 11.85 17.20
C ILE A 89 13.47 12.75 16.65
N LYS A 90 13.16 12.64 15.35
CA LYS A 90 12.12 13.43 14.66
C LYS A 90 11.50 12.61 13.52
N ALA A 91 10.29 12.96 13.11
CA ALA A 91 9.63 12.36 11.95
C ALA A 91 8.62 13.34 11.32
N GLU A 92 8.51 13.33 9.99
CA GLU A 92 7.67 14.25 9.21
C GLU A 92 6.90 13.52 8.08
N GLU A 93 5.82 14.16 7.61
CA GLU A 93 5.04 13.75 6.44
C GLU A 93 5.23 14.76 5.30
N GLY A 94 5.45 14.24 4.07
CA GLY A 94 5.66 15.07 2.88
C GLY A 94 7.14 15.42 2.61
N VAL A 95 7.47 15.70 1.35
CA VAL A 95 8.80 16.14 0.91
C VAL A 95 9.02 17.62 1.24
N ALA A 96 7.98 18.44 1.03
CA ALA A 96 7.99 19.85 1.38
C ALA A 96 7.70 20.08 2.88
N SER A 97 7.36 19.02 3.63
CA SER A 97 6.87 19.06 5.01
C SER A 97 5.65 19.99 5.18
N SER A 98 4.87 20.18 4.11
CA SER A 98 3.73 21.12 4.06
C SER A 98 2.53 20.65 4.89
N LEU A 99 2.51 19.37 5.26
CA LEU A 99 1.49 18.72 6.08
C LEU A 99 1.83 18.74 7.59
N VAL A 100 3.04 19.20 7.96
CA VAL A 100 3.45 19.33 9.37
C VAL A 100 2.57 20.38 10.07
N PRO A 101 2.00 20.08 11.26
CA PRO A 101 1.18 21.04 12.00
C PRO A 101 1.92 22.36 12.25
N SER A 102 1.24 23.48 12.03
CA SER A 102 1.80 24.82 12.29
C SER A 102 2.22 25.03 13.75
N THR A 103 1.58 24.31 14.68
CA THR A 103 1.89 24.27 16.11
C THR A 103 3.16 23.48 16.48
N MET A 104 3.74 22.70 15.57
CA MET A 104 4.99 21.98 15.83
C MET A 104 6.16 22.98 15.90
N ALA A 105 6.90 22.96 17.01
CA ALA A 105 8.05 23.84 17.23
C ALA A 105 9.13 23.61 16.16
N VAL A 106 9.86 24.66 15.80
CA VAL A 106 10.92 24.58 14.77
C VAL A 106 12.06 23.64 15.21
N SER A 107 12.31 23.53 16.52
CA SER A 107 13.25 22.57 17.12
C SER A 107 12.95 21.11 16.78
N ASP A 108 11.67 20.78 16.58
CA ASP A 108 11.16 19.41 16.47
C ASP A 108 11.03 18.97 15.00
N ARG A 109 11.16 19.94 14.07
CA ARG A 109 11.18 19.72 12.61
C ARG A 109 12.55 19.24 12.15
N ILE A 110 12.58 18.39 11.13
CA ILE A 110 13.81 17.84 10.53
C ILE A 110 14.58 18.94 9.81
N GLY A 111 13.87 19.87 9.16
CA GLY A 111 14.45 20.97 8.40
C GLY A 111 14.93 20.56 7.01
N GLY A 112 15.53 21.52 6.30
CA GLY A 112 15.89 21.35 4.88
C GLY A 112 14.70 21.47 3.91
N ASN A 113 13.56 21.98 4.36
CA ASN A 113 12.37 22.19 3.52
C ASN A 113 12.73 22.99 2.24
N PRO A 114 12.31 22.55 1.05
CA PRO A 114 12.35 23.38 -0.16
C PRO A 114 11.59 24.69 0.03
N LEU A 115 12.15 25.79 -0.46
CA LEU A 115 11.41 27.06 -0.55
C LEU A 115 10.71 27.17 -1.91
N SER A 116 9.56 27.85 -1.95
CA SER A 116 8.80 28.09 -3.19
C SER A 116 9.67 28.66 -4.32
N SER A 117 10.56 29.62 -3.99
CA SER A 117 11.52 30.23 -4.91
C SER A 117 12.69 29.34 -5.36
N GLU A 118 12.90 28.18 -4.72
CA GLU A 118 13.94 27.22 -5.12
C GLU A 118 13.46 26.15 -6.12
N VAL A 119 12.13 26.01 -6.26
CA VAL A 119 11.48 24.92 -7.01
C VAL A 119 10.40 25.39 -7.99
N ASP A 120 10.11 26.70 -8.02
CA ASP A 120 9.07 27.33 -8.86
C ASP A 120 7.67 26.73 -8.66
N LEU A 121 7.30 26.49 -7.40
CA LEU A 121 6.00 25.97 -6.99
C LEU A 121 5.43 26.81 -5.85
N ASP A 122 4.16 27.18 -5.91
CA ASP A 122 3.49 27.86 -4.80
C ASP A 122 3.17 26.89 -3.63
N SER A 123 2.73 27.46 -2.50
CA SER A 123 2.42 26.70 -1.29
C SER A 123 1.25 25.71 -1.45
N ASN A 124 0.32 25.94 -2.37
CA ASN A 124 -0.78 25.02 -2.65
C ASN A 124 -0.28 23.85 -3.51
N ALA A 125 0.51 24.12 -4.56
CA ALA A 125 1.12 23.09 -5.40
C ALA A 125 2.03 22.15 -4.59
N MET A 126 2.86 22.69 -3.69
CA MET A 126 3.67 21.88 -2.77
C MET A 126 2.81 21.02 -1.83
N LYS A 127 1.72 21.59 -1.30
CA LYS A 127 0.77 20.87 -0.43
C LYS A 127 0.00 19.78 -1.18
N ASP A 128 -0.31 20.01 -2.44
CA ASP A 128 -0.99 19.05 -3.32
C ASP A 128 -0.09 17.86 -3.68
N LEU A 129 1.21 18.09 -3.86
CA LEU A 129 2.21 17.04 -4.04
C LEU A 129 2.33 16.16 -2.79
N ASP A 130 2.44 16.76 -1.59
CA ASP A 130 2.52 16.03 -0.32
C ASP A 130 1.20 15.30 0.02
N SER A 131 0.04 15.85 -0.36
CA SER A 131 -1.30 15.31 -0.02
C SER A 131 -1.62 13.94 -0.64
N GLU A 132 -0.80 13.45 -1.58
CA GLU A 132 -0.91 12.09 -2.10
C GLU A 132 -0.31 11.02 -1.18
N GLY A 133 0.23 11.40 -0.01
CA GLY A 133 0.69 10.44 0.98
C GLY A 133 1.90 9.63 0.52
N ARG A 134 2.80 10.26 -0.24
CA ARG A 134 3.91 9.61 -0.95
C ARG A 134 5.22 9.57 -0.17
N THR A 135 5.28 10.22 1.00
CA THR A 135 6.54 10.48 1.69
C THR A 135 6.38 10.44 3.20
N THR A 136 7.18 9.57 3.81
CA THR A 136 7.41 9.53 5.25
C THR A 136 8.90 9.77 5.49
N ILE A 137 9.25 10.65 6.42
CA ILE A 137 10.64 10.99 6.74
C ILE A 137 10.90 10.72 8.22
N ILE A 138 12.05 10.13 8.56
CA ILE A 138 12.57 10.04 9.92
C ILE A 138 13.98 10.64 10.02
N ASP A 139 14.30 11.18 11.19
CA ASP A 139 15.66 11.61 11.56
C ASP A 139 16.16 10.71 12.69
N THR A 140 17.28 10.01 12.47
CA THR A 140 17.90 9.13 13.47
C THR A 140 19.00 9.81 14.29
N GLY A 141 19.25 11.10 14.06
CA GLY A 141 20.46 11.80 14.50
C GLY A 141 21.62 11.54 13.54
N MET A 142 21.97 10.27 13.35
CA MET A 142 23.04 9.81 12.44
C MET A 142 22.75 10.14 10.96
N PHE A 143 21.53 9.92 10.49
CA PHE A 143 21.09 10.23 9.13
C PHE A 143 19.60 10.57 9.06
N VAL A 144 19.20 11.27 8.02
CA VAL A 144 17.78 11.46 7.67
C VAL A 144 17.38 10.41 6.64
N LEU A 145 16.34 9.62 6.90
CA LEU A 145 15.80 8.65 5.96
C LEU A 145 14.48 9.14 5.37
N ILE A 146 14.42 9.19 4.04
CA ILE A 146 13.25 9.59 3.25
C ILE A 146 12.71 8.33 2.55
N ASN A 147 11.54 7.86 2.97
CA ASN A 147 10.79 6.80 2.27
C ASN A 147 9.86 7.43 1.23
N LEU A 148 10.07 7.09 -0.05
CA LEU A 148 9.33 7.61 -1.20
C LEU A 148 8.49 6.53 -1.90
N TYR A 149 7.30 6.94 -2.34
CA TYR A 149 6.54 6.29 -3.39
C TYR A 149 6.32 7.29 -4.53
N CYS A 150 7.28 7.39 -5.44
CA CYS A 150 7.25 8.39 -6.50
C CYS A 150 6.06 8.16 -7.46
N PRO A 151 5.52 9.23 -8.08
CA PRO A 151 4.42 9.13 -9.03
C PRO A 151 4.72 8.19 -10.22
N ASN A 152 3.73 7.38 -10.60
CA ASN A 152 3.71 6.70 -11.88
C ASN A 152 3.12 7.63 -12.97
N GLU A 153 3.50 7.40 -14.22
CA GLU A 153 3.30 8.27 -15.38
C GLU A 153 2.14 7.75 -16.25
N THR A 154 0.92 7.81 -15.72
CA THR A 154 -0.25 7.26 -16.43
C THR A 154 -0.78 8.16 -17.56
N ASN A 155 -0.35 9.42 -17.60
CA ASN A 155 -0.67 10.43 -18.63
C ASN A 155 0.29 11.64 -18.51
N SER A 156 0.14 12.63 -19.40
CA SER A 156 0.91 13.89 -19.42
C SER A 156 0.92 14.63 -18.09
N ASP A 157 -0.23 14.77 -17.45
CA ASP A 157 -0.39 15.56 -16.23
C ASP A 157 0.32 14.88 -15.05
N ARG A 158 0.33 13.54 -15.05
CA ARG A 158 1.10 12.75 -14.09
C ARG A 158 2.61 12.84 -14.33
N LEU A 159 3.08 13.03 -15.57
CA LEU A 159 4.49 13.33 -15.84
C LEU A 159 4.88 14.71 -15.29
N VAL A 160 4.04 15.75 -15.46
CA VAL A 160 4.26 17.07 -14.84
C VAL A 160 4.29 16.96 -13.31
N PHE A 161 3.31 16.27 -12.72
CA PHE A 161 3.26 16.01 -11.28
C PHE A 161 4.51 15.26 -10.79
N LYS A 162 5.01 14.27 -11.54
CA LYS A 162 6.23 13.52 -11.24
C LYS A 162 7.48 14.39 -11.28
N ASN A 163 7.62 15.23 -12.31
CA ASN A 163 8.76 16.13 -12.44
C ASN A 163 8.79 17.14 -11.28
N ASN A 164 7.65 17.72 -10.92
CA ASN A 164 7.55 18.63 -9.76
C ASN A 164 7.87 17.92 -8.43
N PHE A 165 7.40 16.68 -8.26
CA PHE A 165 7.74 15.85 -7.10
C PHE A 165 9.25 15.55 -7.03
N ASN A 166 9.87 15.18 -8.15
CA ASN A 166 11.31 14.92 -8.26
C ASN A 166 12.15 16.18 -7.94
N THR A 167 11.70 17.36 -8.37
CA THR A 167 12.32 18.66 -8.02
C THR A 167 12.26 18.93 -6.51
N LEU A 168 11.13 18.66 -5.86
CA LEU A 168 11.04 18.76 -4.39
C LEU A 168 12.00 17.78 -3.69
N VAL A 169 12.11 16.54 -4.17
CA VAL A 169 12.99 15.51 -3.60
C VAL A 169 14.46 15.92 -3.72
N ASP A 170 14.91 16.31 -4.91
CA ASP A 170 16.29 16.79 -5.12
C ASP A 170 16.60 17.99 -4.21
N ARG A 171 15.68 18.98 -4.17
CA ARG A 171 15.88 20.17 -3.35
C ARG A 171 15.94 19.85 -1.86
N ARG A 172 15.04 19.00 -1.35
CA ARG A 172 15.02 18.57 0.06
C ARG A 172 16.33 17.89 0.43
N VAL A 173 16.80 16.96 -0.40
CA VAL A 173 18.06 16.24 -0.16
C VAL A 173 19.26 17.19 -0.19
N ARG A 174 19.38 18.07 -1.19
CA ARG A 174 20.47 19.06 -1.25
C ARG A 174 20.44 20.03 -0.07
N ASN A 175 19.25 20.45 0.39
CA ASN A 175 19.12 21.34 1.54
C ASN A 175 19.48 20.64 2.86
N LEU A 176 19.20 19.34 3.01
CA LEU A 176 19.69 18.53 4.14
C LEU A 176 21.22 18.38 4.12
N ILE A 177 21.82 18.13 2.95
CA ILE A 177 23.28 18.05 2.79
C ILE A 177 23.96 19.40 3.13
N LYS A 178 23.39 20.53 2.69
CA LYS A 178 23.87 21.88 3.09
C LYS A 178 23.83 22.12 4.61
N LEU A 179 22.93 21.44 5.33
CA LEU A 179 22.84 21.46 6.79
C LEU A 179 23.79 20.44 7.47
N GLY A 180 24.69 19.81 6.71
CA GLY A 180 25.64 18.82 7.23
C GLY A 180 24.99 17.49 7.60
N ARG A 181 23.82 17.16 7.04
CA ARG A 181 23.13 15.88 7.31
C ARG A 181 23.46 14.86 6.23
N GLU A 182 23.82 13.65 6.67
CA GLU A 182 23.77 12.46 5.82
C GLU A 182 22.31 12.07 5.53
N VAL A 183 22.05 11.56 4.33
CA VAL A 183 20.69 11.25 3.85
C VAL A 183 20.65 9.87 3.21
N ILE A 184 19.58 9.13 3.51
CA ILE A 184 19.20 7.89 2.80
C ILE A 184 17.84 8.14 2.14
N VAL A 185 17.75 7.92 0.83
CA VAL A 185 16.48 7.89 0.10
C VAL A 185 16.18 6.45 -0.27
N VAL A 186 14.99 5.95 0.09
CA VAL A 186 14.56 4.58 -0.22
C VAL A 186 13.17 4.56 -0.83
N GLY A 187 12.88 3.51 -1.60
CA GLY A 187 11.53 3.19 -2.05
C GLY A 187 11.41 2.97 -3.54
N ASP A 188 10.15 2.87 -3.98
CA ASP A 188 9.77 2.78 -5.37
C ASP A 188 9.82 4.18 -5.99
N LEU A 189 10.85 4.42 -6.80
CA LEU A 189 11.04 5.68 -7.51
C LEU A 189 10.23 5.71 -8.83
N ASN A 190 9.58 4.62 -9.23
CA ASN A 190 8.88 4.46 -10.50
C ASN A 190 9.74 4.87 -11.72
N ILE A 191 11.07 4.75 -11.63
CA ILE A 191 12.03 5.12 -12.68
C ILE A 191 12.95 3.93 -12.94
N CYS A 192 13.09 3.56 -14.21
CA CYS A 192 14.07 2.58 -14.67
C CYS A 192 15.34 3.33 -15.09
N ALA A 193 16.42 3.28 -14.31
CA ALA A 193 17.56 4.17 -14.50
C ALA A 193 18.33 3.93 -15.83
N SER A 194 18.49 2.68 -16.23
CA SER A 194 19.27 2.27 -17.40
C SER A 194 18.69 1.07 -18.14
N ASP A 195 19.27 0.71 -19.29
CA ASP A 195 18.89 -0.48 -20.04
C ASP A 195 19.09 -1.78 -19.22
N LEU A 196 20.09 -1.81 -18.33
CA LEU A 196 20.36 -2.93 -17.41
C LEU A 196 19.27 -3.13 -16.34
N ASP A 197 18.38 -2.15 -16.20
CA ASP A 197 17.30 -2.13 -15.23
C ASP A 197 15.97 -2.61 -15.81
N THR A 198 15.90 -3.04 -17.08
CA THR A 198 14.67 -3.56 -17.70
C THR A 198 14.92 -4.77 -18.62
N ALA A 199 13.92 -5.64 -18.75
CA ALA A 199 13.92 -6.71 -19.75
C ALA A 199 13.66 -6.21 -21.19
N GLU A 200 13.16 -4.97 -21.35
CA GLU A 200 12.79 -4.39 -22.66
C GLU A 200 13.27 -2.93 -22.79
N PRO A 201 14.58 -2.67 -22.97
CA PRO A 201 15.09 -1.32 -23.13
C PRO A 201 14.59 -0.66 -24.43
N GLU A 202 14.66 -1.37 -25.55
CA GLU A 202 14.27 -0.83 -26.85
C GLU A 202 12.78 -0.49 -26.93
N GLN A 203 11.90 -1.34 -26.38
CA GLN A 203 10.45 -1.08 -26.42
C GLN A 203 10.12 0.16 -25.61
N ARG A 204 10.71 0.31 -24.41
CA ARG A 204 10.55 1.51 -23.59
C ARG A 204 11.09 2.77 -24.25
N ALA A 205 12.17 2.69 -25.04
CA ALA A 205 12.65 3.82 -25.84
C ALA A 205 11.64 4.21 -26.92
N ARG A 206 11.15 3.22 -27.70
CA ARG A 206 10.08 3.41 -28.72
C ARG A 206 8.80 4.00 -28.13
N ASP A 207 8.33 3.46 -27.01
CA ASP A 207 7.11 3.91 -26.30
C ASP A 207 7.24 5.35 -25.79
N SER A 208 8.48 5.81 -25.52
CA SER A 208 8.75 7.19 -25.10
C SER A 208 8.87 8.17 -26.27
N GLY A 209 9.00 7.67 -27.51
CA GLY A 209 9.28 8.51 -28.69
C GLY A 209 10.66 9.18 -28.67
N LEU A 210 11.64 8.62 -27.94
CA LEU A 210 12.95 9.23 -27.73
C LEU A 210 14.07 8.46 -28.44
N GLU A 211 15.08 9.18 -28.92
CA GLU A 211 16.28 8.60 -29.53
C GLU A 211 17.13 7.84 -28.51
N ASN A 212 17.38 8.42 -27.33
CA ASN A 212 18.08 7.75 -26.23
C ASN A 212 17.12 7.44 -25.07
N PHE A 213 17.24 6.24 -24.52
CA PHE A 213 16.47 5.77 -23.35
C PHE A 213 16.60 6.71 -22.13
N THR A 214 17.76 7.33 -21.96
CA THR A 214 18.12 8.18 -20.80
C THR A 214 17.47 9.57 -20.82
N ASP A 215 17.07 10.08 -21.98
CA ASP A 215 16.70 11.49 -22.16
C ASP A 215 15.32 11.83 -21.59
N HIS A 216 14.56 10.79 -21.24
CA HIS A 216 13.26 10.90 -20.61
C HIS A 216 13.36 11.64 -19.26
N PRO A 217 12.58 12.71 -18.97
CA PRO A 217 12.98 13.67 -17.92
C PRO A 217 13.15 13.06 -16.51
N PRO A 218 12.27 12.16 -16.01
CA PRO A 218 12.53 11.39 -14.79
C PRO A 218 13.79 10.51 -14.78
N ARG A 219 14.21 9.96 -15.93
CA ARG A 219 15.46 9.17 -16.07
C ARG A 219 16.67 10.09 -16.07
N ALA A 220 16.63 11.19 -16.81
CA ALA A 220 17.66 12.23 -16.79
C ALA A 220 17.84 12.84 -15.39
N TRP A 221 16.74 13.10 -14.66
CA TRP A 221 16.76 13.51 -13.25
C TRP A 221 17.48 12.49 -12.37
N LEU A 222 17.11 11.20 -12.45
CA LEU A 222 17.74 10.17 -11.62
C LEU A 222 19.24 10.02 -11.96
N GLY A 223 19.60 10.07 -13.24
CA GLY A 223 20.99 10.08 -13.70
C GLY A 223 21.81 11.26 -13.18
N ALA A 224 21.22 12.46 -13.12
CA ALA A 224 21.87 13.63 -12.51
C ALA A 224 21.90 13.55 -10.97
N PHE A 225 20.95 12.85 -10.35
CA PHE A 225 20.83 12.70 -8.90
C PHE A 225 21.79 11.64 -8.33
N THR A 226 22.08 10.57 -9.09
CA THR A 226 22.97 9.46 -8.69
C THR A 226 24.25 9.33 -9.51
N GLY A 227 24.48 10.23 -10.47
CA GLY A 227 25.67 10.22 -11.33
C GLY A 227 26.96 10.68 -10.63
N PRO A 228 28.09 10.77 -11.35
CA PRO A 228 29.39 11.10 -10.75
C PRO A 228 29.46 12.43 -9.97
N ASN A 229 28.61 13.40 -10.36
CA ASN A 229 28.47 14.71 -9.72
C ASN A 229 27.13 14.85 -8.94
N GLY A 230 26.40 13.75 -8.75
CA GLY A 230 25.13 13.70 -8.05
C GLY A 230 25.31 13.74 -6.52
N PRO A 231 24.31 14.23 -5.76
CA PRO A 231 24.36 14.21 -4.30
C PRO A 231 24.25 12.81 -3.68
N MET A 232 23.78 11.81 -4.44
CA MET A 232 23.45 10.48 -3.95
C MET A 232 24.19 9.37 -4.71
N ILE A 233 24.21 8.17 -4.13
CA ILE A 233 24.81 6.96 -4.70
C ILE A 233 23.76 5.85 -4.66
N ASP A 234 23.42 5.26 -5.81
CA ASP A 234 22.70 3.98 -5.88
C ASP A 234 23.61 2.86 -5.37
N ILE A 235 23.43 2.48 -4.10
CA ILE A 235 24.38 1.59 -3.44
C ILE A 235 24.25 0.14 -3.94
N THR A 236 23.05 -0.28 -4.31
CA THR A 236 22.82 -1.60 -4.91
C THR A 236 23.50 -1.70 -6.28
N ARG A 237 23.31 -0.72 -7.17
CA ARG A 237 23.99 -0.74 -8.49
C ARG A 237 25.51 -0.52 -8.36
N ARG A 238 25.98 0.26 -7.38
CA ARG A 238 27.43 0.41 -7.10
C ARG A 238 28.10 -0.90 -6.70
N LEU A 239 27.42 -1.78 -5.97
CA LEU A 239 27.93 -3.10 -5.58
C LEU A 239 27.75 -4.17 -6.68
N HIS A 240 26.78 -3.98 -7.58
CA HIS A 240 26.44 -4.92 -8.65
C HIS A 240 26.39 -4.22 -10.04
N PRO A 241 27.48 -3.58 -10.50
CA PRO A 241 27.45 -2.68 -11.67
C PRO A 241 26.90 -3.37 -12.91
N ASP A 242 27.52 -4.48 -13.32
CA ASP A 242 27.22 -5.18 -14.58
C ASP A 242 26.11 -6.24 -14.46
N ARG A 243 25.43 -6.32 -13.30
CA ARG A 243 24.46 -7.39 -13.03
C ARG A 243 23.19 -7.22 -13.87
N GLN A 244 23.01 -8.12 -14.81
CA GLN A 244 21.79 -8.31 -15.59
C GLN A 244 20.65 -8.88 -14.74
N GLY A 245 19.41 -8.57 -15.11
CA GLY A 245 18.21 -9.19 -14.50
C GLY A 245 17.99 -8.84 -13.02
N MET A 246 18.58 -7.75 -12.52
CA MET A 246 18.43 -7.27 -11.14
C MET A 246 17.10 -6.51 -10.95
N PHE A 247 16.00 -7.10 -11.39
CA PHE A 247 14.68 -6.48 -11.37
C PHE A 247 14.04 -6.55 -9.99
N THR A 248 13.14 -5.60 -9.72
CA THR A 248 12.41 -5.51 -8.45
C THR A 248 10.90 -5.53 -8.62
N CYS A 249 10.37 -5.30 -9.83
CA CYS A 249 8.94 -5.31 -10.16
C CYS A 249 8.67 -6.20 -11.39
N TRP A 250 7.58 -6.98 -11.35
CA TRP A 250 7.18 -7.91 -12.42
C TRP A 250 5.66 -7.88 -12.67
N ASN A 251 5.26 -7.92 -13.94
CA ASN A 251 3.84 -7.90 -14.31
C ASN A 251 3.14 -9.22 -13.92
N THR A 252 2.23 -9.14 -12.94
CA THR A 252 1.47 -10.28 -12.42
C THR A 252 0.46 -10.87 -13.39
N LYS A 253 -0.03 -10.11 -14.38
CA LYS A 253 -1.04 -10.61 -15.35
C LYS A 253 -0.49 -11.67 -16.31
N ILE A 254 0.83 -11.70 -16.49
CA ILE A 254 1.55 -12.62 -17.38
C ILE A 254 2.56 -13.48 -16.60
N GLU A 255 2.45 -13.51 -15.26
CA GLU A 255 3.32 -14.28 -14.35
C GLU A 255 4.83 -14.00 -14.55
N ALA A 256 5.18 -12.77 -14.95
CA ALA A 256 6.49 -12.38 -15.48
C ALA A 256 7.67 -12.63 -14.50
N ARG A 257 7.38 -12.80 -13.22
CA ARG A 257 8.36 -13.06 -12.15
C ARG A 257 9.05 -14.43 -12.30
N VAL A 258 8.38 -15.43 -12.87
CA VAL A 258 8.93 -16.78 -13.05
C VAL A 258 10.02 -16.80 -14.15
N SER A 259 9.81 -16.05 -15.23
CA SER A 259 10.78 -15.85 -16.31
C SER A 259 11.81 -14.75 -16.02
N ASN A 260 11.73 -14.11 -14.85
CA ASN A 260 12.45 -12.88 -14.49
C ASN A 260 12.33 -11.77 -15.56
N TYR A 261 11.15 -11.62 -16.16
CA TYR A 261 10.84 -10.55 -17.11
C TYR A 261 10.27 -9.35 -16.36
N GLY A 262 11.12 -8.37 -16.06
CA GLY A 262 10.77 -7.32 -15.09
C GLY A 262 11.48 -6.00 -15.31
N THR A 263 11.46 -5.17 -14.28
CA THR A 263 12.15 -3.88 -14.23
C THR A 263 12.61 -3.57 -12.81
N ARG A 264 13.74 -2.87 -12.63
CA ARG A 264 14.16 -2.30 -11.34
C ARG A 264 13.57 -0.91 -11.18
N LEU A 265 12.70 -0.76 -10.18
CA LEU A 265 12.02 0.49 -9.82
C LEU A 265 12.27 0.90 -8.35
N ASP A 266 12.76 -0.04 -7.55
CA ASP A 266 12.99 0.12 -6.11
C ASP A 266 14.48 0.33 -5.84
N TYR A 267 14.81 1.37 -5.05
CA TYR A 267 16.17 1.83 -4.83
C TYR A 267 16.48 2.05 -3.35
N ILE A 268 17.76 1.93 -3.00
CA ILE A 268 18.36 2.52 -1.81
C ILE A 268 19.48 3.43 -2.30
N LEU A 269 19.33 4.72 -2.04
CA LEU A 269 20.29 5.75 -2.39
C LEU A 269 20.88 6.35 -1.10
N ILE A 270 22.18 6.53 -1.03
CA ILE A 270 22.87 7.09 0.14
C ILE A 270 23.73 8.31 -0.24
N THR A 271 23.92 9.24 0.70
CA THR A 271 24.98 10.25 0.60
C THR A 271 26.38 9.60 0.74
N PRO A 272 27.44 10.19 0.14
CA PRO A 272 28.77 9.59 0.15
C PRO A 272 29.38 9.35 1.54
N GLY A 273 29.03 10.15 2.55
CA GLY A 273 29.55 10.00 3.91
C GLY A 273 29.10 8.73 4.63
N LEU A 274 28.02 8.08 4.15
CA LEU A 274 27.54 6.80 4.65
C LEU A 274 28.26 5.58 4.02
N LEU A 275 29.06 5.76 2.96
CA LEU A 275 29.78 4.65 2.31
C LEU A 275 30.61 3.77 3.27
N PRO A 276 31.37 4.30 4.26
CA PRO A 276 32.14 3.48 5.18
C PRO A 276 31.30 2.50 6.01
N TRP A 277 30.03 2.83 6.25
CA TRP A 277 29.11 1.98 7.00
C TRP A 277 28.49 0.87 6.15
N VAL A 278 28.55 0.94 4.82
CA VAL A 278 27.94 -0.05 3.92
C VAL A 278 28.70 -1.38 4.00
N ARG A 279 28.00 -2.43 4.44
CA ARG A 279 28.49 -3.81 4.39
C ARG A 279 28.07 -4.52 3.11
N PHE A 280 26.80 -4.44 2.73
CA PHE A 280 26.26 -5.08 1.53
C PHE A 280 24.90 -4.49 1.13
N SER A 281 24.49 -4.64 -0.14
CA SER A 281 23.14 -4.30 -0.59
C SER A 281 22.73 -5.17 -1.77
N ASP A 282 21.49 -5.63 -1.80
CA ASP A 282 20.93 -6.47 -2.88
C ASP A 282 19.39 -6.43 -2.87
N ILE A 283 18.80 -7.05 -3.88
CA ILE A 283 17.36 -7.31 -4.02
C ILE A 283 17.00 -8.67 -3.38
N GLN A 284 15.74 -8.86 -2.98
CA GLN A 284 15.22 -10.11 -2.40
C GLN A 284 14.14 -10.76 -3.30
N PRO A 285 14.45 -11.15 -4.56
CA PRO A 285 13.46 -11.57 -5.56
C PRO A 285 12.69 -12.86 -5.20
N LYS A 286 13.13 -13.60 -4.19
CA LYS A 286 12.44 -14.78 -3.63
C LYS A 286 11.28 -14.41 -2.69
N ILE A 287 11.22 -13.17 -2.19
CA ILE A 287 10.19 -12.72 -1.24
C ILE A 287 8.94 -12.27 -2.01
N VAL A 288 7.90 -13.10 -1.97
CA VAL A 288 6.62 -12.91 -2.68
C VAL A 288 5.56 -12.21 -1.81
N GLY A 289 4.38 -11.92 -2.37
CA GLY A 289 3.28 -11.22 -1.69
C GLY A 289 2.96 -9.83 -2.27
N SER A 290 3.81 -9.36 -3.18
CA SER A 290 3.63 -8.16 -4.00
C SER A 290 4.12 -8.47 -5.43
N ASP A 291 3.73 -7.64 -6.40
CA ASP A 291 4.37 -7.57 -7.72
C ASP A 291 5.80 -7.02 -7.64
N HIS A 292 6.16 -6.36 -6.54
CA HIS A 292 7.53 -6.01 -6.21
C HIS A 292 8.22 -7.01 -5.26
N CYS A 293 9.56 -6.98 -5.18
CA CYS A 293 10.34 -7.58 -4.11
C CYS A 293 11.06 -6.53 -3.25
N PRO A 294 11.44 -6.85 -2.01
CA PRO A 294 12.24 -5.93 -1.21
C PRO A 294 13.63 -5.69 -1.79
N VAL A 295 14.20 -4.53 -1.43
CA VAL A 295 15.63 -4.19 -1.56
C VAL A 295 16.16 -3.91 -0.16
N TYR A 296 17.40 -4.31 0.15
CA TYR A 296 17.98 -4.11 1.48
C TYR A 296 19.40 -3.56 1.43
N LEU A 297 19.78 -2.91 2.52
CA LEU A 297 21.12 -2.40 2.83
C LEU A 297 21.52 -2.93 4.19
N ASP A 298 22.58 -3.73 4.22
CA ASP A 298 23.30 -4.12 5.43
C ASP A 298 24.39 -3.09 5.73
N MET A 299 24.41 -2.63 6.98
CA MET A 299 25.43 -1.73 7.51
C MET A 299 26.24 -2.42 8.61
N TYR A 300 27.54 -2.14 8.68
CA TYR A 300 28.43 -2.65 9.72
C TYR A 300 27.93 -2.24 11.12
N ASP A 301 28.00 -3.17 12.07
CA ASP A 301 27.60 -2.90 13.45
C ASP A 301 28.66 -2.10 14.22
N GLU A 302 29.92 -2.17 13.77
CA GLU A 302 31.08 -1.45 14.30
C GLU A 302 32.06 -1.12 13.16
N LEU A 303 32.71 0.04 13.24
CA LEU A 303 33.83 0.45 12.38
C LEU A 303 35.03 0.87 13.25
N ASP A 304 36.25 0.75 12.72
CA ASP A 304 37.42 1.44 13.29
C ASP A 304 37.66 2.73 12.50
N ILE A 305 37.43 3.88 13.14
CA ILE A 305 37.49 5.20 12.52
C ILE A 305 38.79 5.89 12.98
N PRO A 306 39.70 6.25 12.07
CA PRO A 306 40.95 6.94 12.43
C PRO A 306 40.72 8.15 13.34
N GLY A 307 41.39 8.15 14.50
CA GLY A 307 41.27 9.21 15.52
C GLY A 307 40.07 9.10 16.46
N ARG A 308 39.02 8.32 16.12
CA ARG A 308 37.91 7.99 17.03
C ARG A 308 38.02 6.57 17.62
N GLY A 309 38.79 5.69 16.97
CA GLY A 309 38.89 4.28 17.31
C GLY A 309 37.63 3.51 16.92
N LYS A 310 37.35 2.43 17.66
CA LYS A 310 36.19 1.57 17.41
C LYS A 310 34.88 2.27 17.79
N VAL A 311 33.98 2.43 16.82
CA VAL A 311 32.67 3.10 16.96
C VAL A 311 31.57 2.12 16.57
N SER A 312 30.54 1.95 17.41
CA SER A 312 29.36 1.15 17.10
C SER A 312 28.27 1.98 16.43
N ILE A 313 27.59 1.40 15.43
CA ILE A 313 26.41 2.03 14.83
C ILE A 313 25.26 2.21 15.84
N TRP A 314 25.18 1.33 16.85
CA TRP A 314 24.16 1.46 17.89
C TRP A 314 24.39 2.70 18.75
N ASP A 315 25.65 3.05 19.04
CA ASP A 315 26.00 4.24 19.83
C ASP A 315 25.78 5.54 19.02
N GLU A 316 26.07 5.54 17.72
CA GLU A 316 25.78 6.66 16.81
C GLU A 316 24.27 6.94 16.67
N LEU A 317 23.45 5.88 16.67
CA LEU A 317 21.97 5.98 16.64
C LEU A 317 21.35 6.29 18.02
N ASN A 318 22.09 6.08 19.11
CA ASN A 318 21.61 6.23 20.49
C ASN A 318 22.61 7.00 21.38
N PRO A 319 23.03 8.22 20.99
CA PRO A 319 24.11 8.95 21.66
C PRO A 319 23.82 9.16 23.16
N GLY A 320 24.75 8.71 24.00
CA GLY A 320 24.66 8.82 25.46
C GLY A 320 23.72 7.83 26.16
N ARG A 321 23.08 6.91 25.44
CA ARG A 321 22.23 5.85 26.03
C ARG A 321 23.02 4.56 26.30
N LYS A 322 22.47 3.70 27.16
CA LYS A 322 22.88 2.31 27.35
C LYS A 322 21.74 1.37 26.97
N LYS A 323 22.07 0.15 26.53
CA LYS A 323 21.07 -0.89 26.19
C LYS A 323 20.18 -1.32 27.37
N SER A 324 20.62 -1.05 28.60
CA SER A 324 19.84 -1.26 29.84
C SER A 324 18.79 -0.18 30.11
N ASP A 325 18.89 0.98 29.46
CA ASP A 325 18.04 2.12 29.76
C ASP A 325 16.63 1.92 29.20
N LYS A 326 15.62 2.44 29.90
CA LYS A 326 14.24 2.45 29.39
C LYS A 326 14.23 3.08 27.99
N LEU A 327 13.57 2.41 27.05
CA LEU A 327 13.41 2.91 25.70
C LEU A 327 12.68 4.27 25.72
N PRO A 328 13.18 5.29 25.00
CA PRO A 328 12.47 6.56 24.88
C PRO A 328 11.14 6.38 24.13
N ASP A 329 10.28 7.38 24.27
CA ASP A 329 9.11 7.52 23.42
C ASP A 329 9.55 8.03 22.03
N PRO A 330 8.96 7.52 20.93
CA PRO A 330 9.24 8.01 19.60
C PRO A 330 8.64 9.41 19.38
N PRO A 331 8.92 10.07 18.24
CA PRO A 331 8.33 11.36 17.91
C PRO A 331 6.80 11.29 17.89
N ALA A 332 6.12 12.39 18.24
CA ALA A 332 4.65 12.44 18.36
C ALA A 332 3.88 12.06 17.07
N PHE A 333 4.56 12.02 15.92
CA PHE A 333 4.04 11.52 14.64
C PHE A 333 3.84 9.99 14.60
N ALA A 334 4.41 9.23 15.54
CA ALA A 334 4.28 7.78 15.60
C ALA A 334 2.81 7.34 15.77
N SER A 335 2.42 6.33 14.99
CA SER A 335 1.06 5.78 14.92
C SER A 335 0.53 5.27 16.27
N ARG A 336 1.42 4.84 17.19
CA ARG A 336 1.05 4.45 18.56
C ARG A 336 0.41 5.56 19.39
N PHE A 337 0.63 6.83 19.02
CA PHE A 337 0.02 8.00 19.66
C PHE A 337 -1.30 8.45 19.00
N PHE A 338 -1.77 7.75 17.96
CA PHE A 338 -3.04 8.05 17.34
C PHE A 338 -4.17 7.86 18.36
N SER A 339 -5.02 8.88 18.51
CA SER A 339 -6.00 8.99 19.58
C SER A 339 -7.04 7.86 19.57
N GLU A 340 -7.32 7.29 18.40
CA GLU A 340 -8.18 6.12 18.21
C GLU A 340 -7.65 4.82 18.85
N PHE A 341 -6.34 4.69 19.10
CA PHE A 341 -5.73 3.52 19.76
C PHE A 341 -5.27 3.77 21.19
N SER A 342 -5.40 5.01 21.66
CA SER A 342 -5.14 5.38 23.06
C SER A 342 -6.09 4.61 23.98
N THR A 343 -5.52 3.91 24.96
CA THR A 343 -6.26 3.09 25.94
C THR A 343 -7.06 3.90 26.97
N LYS A 344 -7.39 5.16 26.68
CA LYS A 344 -8.38 5.93 27.43
C LYS A 344 -9.73 5.23 27.29
N GLN A 345 -10.05 4.42 28.30
CA GLN A 345 -11.34 3.76 28.48
C GLN A 345 -12.44 4.81 28.31
N LYS A 346 -13.20 4.72 27.21
CA LYS A 346 -14.37 5.59 27.01
C LYS A 346 -15.33 5.29 28.16
N LEU A 347 -15.48 6.23 29.10
CA LEU A 347 -16.41 6.05 30.21
C LEU A 347 -17.80 5.75 29.65
N LEU A 348 -18.47 4.75 30.21
CA LEU A 348 -19.84 4.40 29.83
C LEU A 348 -20.82 5.58 29.99
N SER A 349 -20.50 6.57 30.83
CA SER A 349 -21.25 7.84 30.91
C SER A 349 -21.46 8.50 29.54
N ASN A 350 -20.49 8.41 28.63
CA ASN A 350 -20.55 9.04 27.31
C ASN A 350 -21.51 8.29 26.34
N PHE A 351 -22.01 7.11 26.73
CA PHE A 351 -23.08 6.39 26.03
C PHE A 351 -24.46 6.59 26.66
N PHE A 352 -24.54 7.15 27.88
CA PHE A 352 -25.79 7.32 28.63
C PHE A 352 -26.24 8.77 28.84
N THR A 353 -25.42 9.77 28.49
CA THR A 353 -25.87 11.16 28.41
C THR A 353 -26.82 11.36 27.24
N LYS A 354 -28.14 11.34 27.51
CA LYS A 354 -29.15 11.85 26.58
C LYS A 354 -28.78 13.27 26.17
N LYS A 355 -28.82 13.54 24.88
CA LYS A 355 -28.59 14.86 24.28
C LYS A 355 -29.72 15.78 24.75
N ALA A 356 -29.43 16.66 25.71
CA ALA A 356 -30.32 17.76 26.07
C ALA A 356 -30.09 18.89 25.06
N GLU A 357 -31.13 19.29 24.35
CA GLU A 357 -31.11 20.51 23.56
C GLU A 357 -31.14 21.71 24.52
N MET A 358 -30.34 22.73 24.23
CA MET A 358 -30.43 24.03 24.90
C MET A 358 -30.58 25.14 23.85
N PRO A 359 -31.24 26.26 24.19
CA PRO A 359 -31.77 27.18 23.18
C PRO A 359 -30.70 28.03 22.49
N LEU A 360 -31.07 28.53 21.31
CA LEU A 360 -30.34 29.60 20.62
C LEU A 360 -30.53 30.92 21.38
N ASP A 361 -29.45 31.62 21.67
CA ASP A 361 -29.51 33.00 22.18
C ASP A 361 -28.45 33.90 21.52
N ALA A 362 -28.76 35.20 21.49
CA ALA A 362 -28.30 36.10 20.42
C ALA A 362 -26.84 36.59 20.50
N VAL A 363 -26.22 36.73 19.32
CA VAL A 363 -24.94 37.44 19.13
C VAL A 363 -25.18 38.95 19.08
N LYS A 364 -24.37 39.74 19.80
CA LYS A 364 -24.15 41.17 19.53
C LYS A 364 -22.65 41.45 19.33
N PRO A 365 -22.26 42.33 18.39
CA PRO A 365 -20.87 42.53 17.99
C PRO A 365 -20.14 43.53 18.90
N SER A 366 -18.81 43.52 18.85
CA SER A 366 -17.94 44.60 19.36
C SER A 366 -16.67 44.72 18.49
N PRO A 367 -16.07 45.92 18.34
CA PRO A 367 -15.36 46.28 17.12
C PRO A 367 -13.83 46.17 17.18
N SER A 368 -13.23 46.04 15.99
CA SER A 368 -11.79 46.10 15.73
C SER A 368 -11.21 47.52 15.88
N PRO A 369 -9.88 47.65 16.09
CA PRO A 369 -9.15 48.84 15.67
C PRO A 369 -7.86 48.54 14.87
N SER A 370 -7.55 49.43 13.93
CA SER A 370 -6.29 49.60 13.16
C SER A 370 -6.43 50.92 12.36
N PRO A 371 -5.37 51.61 11.86
CA PRO A 371 -3.93 51.34 11.96
C PRO A 371 -2.98 52.59 12.19
N GLN A 372 -1.65 52.36 12.27
CA GLN A 372 -0.52 53.25 11.84
C GLN A 372 -0.16 54.54 12.65
N PRO A 373 1.05 55.17 12.49
CA PRO A 373 2.41 54.65 12.14
C PRO A 373 3.63 55.27 12.91
N ASN A 374 4.83 54.73 12.65
CA ASN A 374 6.19 55.34 12.67
C ASN A 374 6.79 56.08 13.90
N SER A 375 7.97 55.61 14.36
CA SER A 375 9.25 56.38 14.38
C SER A 375 10.44 55.50 14.84
N ALA A 376 11.68 55.95 14.65
CA ALA A 376 12.89 55.11 14.73
C ALA A 376 14.00 55.67 15.65
N SER A 377 14.82 54.77 16.22
CA SER A 377 16.25 54.90 16.63
C SER A 377 16.62 53.63 17.42
N ALA A 378 17.70 52.89 17.17
CA ALA A 378 19.13 53.21 17.39
C ALA A 378 19.44 53.46 18.89
N SER A 379 20.43 52.84 19.57
CA SER A 379 21.68 52.20 19.09
C SER A 379 22.25 51.14 20.07
N ALA A 380 23.21 50.37 19.55
CA ALA A 380 24.23 49.51 20.17
C ALA A 380 24.62 49.68 21.67
N SER A 381 25.05 48.58 22.31
CA SER A 381 26.47 48.29 22.66
C SER A 381 26.68 47.41 23.91
N THR A 382 27.64 46.46 23.82
CA THR A 382 28.64 45.99 24.83
C THR A 382 28.34 45.94 26.34
N SER A 383 28.88 45.01 27.18
CA SER A 383 29.64 43.76 26.98
C SER A 383 30.00 43.12 28.35
N LYS A 384 30.43 41.84 28.35
CA LYS A 384 31.41 41.20 29.28
C LYS A 384 31.05 40.90 30.76
N THR A 385 31.05 39.58 31.08
CA THR A 385 31.81 38.85 32.16
C THR A 385 31.87 39.44 33.60
N VAL A 386 31.81 38.70 34.71
CA VAL A 386 32.63 37.53 35.17
C VAL A 386 31.88 36.80 36.33
N SER A 387 32.20 35.53 36.61
CA SER A 387 31.81 34.74 37.80
C SER A 387 32.66 35.12 39.06
N PRO A 388 32.84 34.32 40.15
CA PRO A 388 32.17 33.10 40.64
C PRO A 388 31.89 33.03 42.19
N SER A 389 31.25 31.93 42.60
CA SER A 389 31.68 31.04 43.73
C SER A 389 31.08 31.11 45.15
N MET A 390 30.90 29.88 45.70
CA MET A 390 31.08 29.39 47.08
C MET A 390 29.92 29.24 48.10
N MET A 391 29.82 27.99 48.60
CA MET A 391 29.53 27.55 50.00
C MET A 391 28.12 27.78 50.59
N ALA A 392 27.58 26.98 51.55
CA ALA A 392 27.84 25.59 52.01
C ALA A 392 26.78 25.16 53.07
N SER A 393 26.94 23.94 53.62
CA SER A 393 26.41 23.42 54.92
C SER A 393 25.00 22.77 54.91
N ILE A 394 24.79 21.47 55.27
CA ILE A 394 25.01 20.74 56.57
C ILE A 394 23.90 21.16 57.59
N THR A 395 23.10 20.33 58.29
CA THR A 395 23.08 18.92 58.81
C THR A 395 21.58 18.49 58.97
N ALA A 396 21.08 17.26 58.73
CA ALA A 396 21.17 15.94 59.43
C ALA A 396 20.27 15.72 60.69
N ILE A 397 20.05 14.44 61.08
CA ILE A 397 19.55 13.89 62.39
C ILE A 397 18.00 13.86 62.61
N THR A 398 17.28 12.79 63.07
CA THR A 398 17.55 11.36 63.43
C THR A 398 16.27 10.49 63.59
N ASN A 399 16.43 9.15 63.54
CA ASN A 399 15.78 8.06 64.33
C ASN A 399 14.25 7.80 64.40
N GLY A 400 13.88 6.51 64.43
CA GLY A 400 12.69 6.04 65.20
C GLY A 400 11.97 4.76 64.73
N SER A 401 12.41 3.56 65.13
CA SER A 401 11.76 2.27 64.81
C SER A 401 10.58 1.89 65.76
N SER A 402 9.54 1.17 65.28
CA SER A 402 9.17 -0.21 65.74
C SER A 402 7.71 -0.71 65.57
N LYS A 403 7.57 -1.87 64.89
CA LYS A 403 6.78 -3.09 65.19
C LYS A 403 5.28 -3.10 65.62
N LYS A 404 4.51 -3.88 64.83
CA LYS A 404 3.51 -4.96 65.16
C LYS A 404 2.18 -4.65 65.87
N GLY A 405 1.10 -5.18 65.27
CA GLY A 405 -0.16 -5.59 65.92
C GLY A 405 -1.02 -6.51 65.03
N LYS A 406 -1.68 -7.54 65.59
CA LYS A 406 -2.61 -8.48 64.91
C LYS A 406 -4.00 -8.35 65.55
N GLY A 407 -5.08 -8.55 64.78
CA GLY A 407 -6.47 -8.65 65.26
C GLY A 407 -7.35 -9.42 64.26
N LYS A 408 -8.41 -10.11 64.70
CA LYS A 408 -9.15 -11.13 63.92
C LYS A 408 -10.61 -11.28 64.42
N GLU A 409 -11.55 -11.58 63.52
CA GLU A 409 -12.98 -11.97 63.78
C GLU A 409 -13.89 -10.85 64.38
N LYS A 410 -15.23 -10.82 64.20
CA LYS A 410 -16.23 -11.76 63.61
C LYS A 410 -17.50 -11.01 63.10
N ALA A 411 -18.40 -11.73 62.42
CA ALA A 411 -19.73 -11.25 61.95
C ALA A 411 -20.81 -11.31 63.08
N PRO A 412 -22.07 -10.87 62.85
CA PRO A 412 -23.04 -11.61 61.99
C PRO A 412 -23.59 -10.72 60.84
N GLU A 413 -24.70 -10.94 60.12
CA GLU A 413 -25.82 -11.93 60.19
C GLU A 413 -26.39 -12.22 58.77
N GLU A 414 -27.59 -12.80 58.62
CA GLU A 414 -28.25 -13.13 57.35
C GLU A 414 -29.65 -12.48 57.18
N ASP A 415 -30.03 -12.12 55.94
CA ASP A 415 -31.44 -12.21 55.49
C ASP A 415 -31.55 -12.39 53.96
N LYS A 416 -32.55 -13.15 53.50
CA LYS A 416 -32.85 -13.55 52.11
C LYS A 416 -34.20 -14.29 52.06
N PRO A 417 -34.87 -14.48 50.90
CA PRO A 417 -34.62 -13.92 49.55
C PRO A 417 -35.89 -13.40 48.83
N LYS A 418 -35.77 -12.74 47.65
CA LYS A 418 -36.69 -12.95 46.50
C LYS A 418 -36.01 -12.75 45.12
N THR A 419 -35.92 -13.87 44.39
CA THR A 419 -36.05 -14.04 42.92
C THR A 419 -35.54 -12.98 41.92
N GLY A 420 -34.58 -13.38 41.07
CA GLY A 420 -34.92 -13.47 39.62
C GLY A 420 -34.13 -12.67 38.57
N GLN A 421 -32.84 -12.92 38.36
CA GLN A 421 -32.27 -13.00 36.99
C GLN A 421 -30.90 -13.72 36.98
N GLN A 422 -30.60 -14.46 35.91
CA GLN A 422 -29.42 -15.33 35.81
C GLN A 422 -28.22 -14.59 35.18
N GLY A 423 -27.03 -14.79 35.76
CA GLY A 423 -25.77 -14.23 35.24
C GLY A 423 -25.18 -15.05 34.07
N LEU A 424 -24.42 -14.38 33.21
CA LEU A 424 -23.86 -14.89 31.93
C LEU A 424 -22.74 -15.95 32.06
N SER A 425 -22.58 -16.60 33.21
CA SER A 425 -21.54 -17.63 33.44
C SER A 425 -21.86 -19.01 32.84
N SER A 426 -23.02 -19.17 32.19
CA SER A 426 -23.41 -20.39 31.46
C SER A 426 -22.88 -20.49 30.03
N PHE A 427 -22.34 -19.41 29.46
CA PHE A 427 -21.97 -19.33 28.03
C PHE A 427 -20.55 -19.81 27.67
N PHE A 428 -19.71 -20.15 28.65
CA PHE A 428 -18.33 -20.58 28.43
C PHE A 428 -18.06 -22.00 28.94
N LYS A 429 -18.54 -23.01 28.19
CA LYS A 429 -18.04 -24.39 28.27
C LYS A 429 -17.70 -24.90 26.86
N PRO A 430 -16.48 -25.43 26.62
CA PRO A 430 -16.11 -26.01 25.33
C PRO A 430 -16.78 -27.38 25.10
N PRO A 431 -16.97 -27.81 23.84
CA PRO A 431 -17.55 -29.11 23.50
C PRO A 431 -16.57 -30.28 23.75
N PRO A 432 -17.07 -31.51 23.94
CA PRO A 432 -16.23 -32.68 24.25
C PRO A 432 -15.43 -33.18 23.03
N THR A 433 -14.22 -33.69 23.31
CA THR A 433 -13.31 -34.33 22.35
C THR A 433 -13.76 -35.75 21.95
N PRO A 434 -13.57 -36.18 20.70
CA PRO A 434 -13.82 -37.55 20.27
C PRO A 434 -12.66 -38.51 20.61
N GLU A 435 -13.00 -39.72 21.05
CA GLU A 435 -12.03 -40.79 21.40
C GLU A 435 -11.39 -41.48 20.17
N PRO A 436 -10.18 -42.08 20.33
CA PRO A 436 -9.42 -42.66 19.23
C PRO A 436 -9.87 -44.08 18.83
N ARG A 437 -9.73 -44.42 17.54
CA ARG A 437 -9.93 -45.78 17.00
C ARG A 437 -8.62 -46.58 16.95
N PRO A 438 -8.67 -47.93 17.09
CA PRO A 438 -7.48 -48.77 17.19
C PRO A 438 -6.74 -48.98 15.85
N PRO A 439 -5.45 -49.35 15.88
CA PRO A 439 -4.58 -49.35 14.69
C PRO A 439 -4.80 -50.57 13.78
N LYS A 440 -4.78 -50.34 12.46
CA LYS A 440 -4.67 -51.41 11.45
C LYS A 440 -3.26 -51.48 10.85
N LYS A 441 -2.81 -52.71 10.57
CA LYS A 441 -1.42 -53.07 10.26
C LYS A 441 -0.95 -52.62 8.87
N ARG A 442 0.37 -52.41 8.75
CA ARG A 442 1.11 -52.02 7.55
C ARG A 442 0.97 -53.03 6.40
N LYS A 443 1.00 -52.55 5.15
CA LYS A 443 1.66 -53.25 4.02
C LYS A 443 2.82 -52.38 3.53
N LYS A 444 3.92 -53.02 3.12
CA LYS A 444 5.17 -52.40 2.64
C LYS A 444 5.27 -52.48 1.11
N SER A 445 5.82 -51.43 0.52
CA SER A 445 6.56 -51.38 -0.76
C SER A 445 7.21 -49.98 -0.75
N GLN A 446 8.53 -49.77 -0.60
CA GLN A 446 9.72 -50.47 -1.13
C GLN A 446 9.70 -50.60 -2.65
N THR A 447 10.20 -49.57 -3.34
CA THR A 447 11.11 -49.65 -4.50
C THR A 447 11.75 -48.29 -4.79
N ASP A 448 13.06 -48.23 -4.64
CA ASP A 448 14.06 -47.46 -5.41
C ASP A 448 15.43 -48.06 -5.01
N PRO A 449 16.52 -48.01 -5.81
CA PRO A 449 16.80 -47.01 -6.87
C PRO A 449 17.47 -47.54 -8.17
N THR A 450 17.88 -46.59 -9.03
CA THR A 450 19.11 -46.57 -9.91
C THR A 450 18.87 -46.61 -11.45
N PRO A 451 19.53 -45.73 -12.26
CA PRO A 451 19.31 -45.61 -13.72
C PRO A 451 20.48 -46.12 -14.61
N PRO A 452 20.26 -46.20 -15.94
CA PRO A 452 21.34 -45.92 -16.92
C PRO A 452 20.82 -45.25 -18.25
N PRO A 453 21.66 -44.96 -19.26
CA PRO A 453 22.95 -44.25 -19.25
C PRO A 453 23.05 -43.12 -20.32
N MET A 454 24.15 -42.36 -20.35
CA MET A 454 24.50 -41.43 -21.46
C MET A 454 25.15 -42.14 -22.66
N GLY A 455 25.03 -41.54 -23.86
CA GLY A 455 25.78 -41.93 -25.06
C GLY A 455 26.09 -40.73 -25.99
N ASN A 456 27.34 -40.61 -26.42
CA ASN A 456 27.86 -39.50 -27.25
C ASN A 456 27.57 -39.68 -28.76
N GLY A 457 27.47 -38.57 -29.51
CA GLY A 457 27.50 -38.62 -30.99
C GLY A 457 27.37 -37.26 -31.71
N ARG A 458 28.44 -36.84 -32.41
CA ARG A 458 28.55 -35.67 -33.33
C ARG A 458 29.77 -35.95 -34.26
N PRO A 459 29.99 -35.30 -35.43
CA PRO A 459 29.14 -34.51 -36.32
C PRO A 459 29.03 -35.24 -37.72
N PRO A 460 29.09 -34.68 -38.97
CA PRO A 460 29.74 -33.46 -39.49
C PRO A 460 28.83 -32.45 -40.24
N ARG A 461 29.45 -31.38 -40.76
CA ARG A 461 28.87 -30.28 -41.55
C ARG A 461 28.97 -30.53 -43.06
N SER A 462 28.18 -29.81 -43.87
CA SER A 462 28.57 -29.37 -45.22
C SER A 462 27.85 -28.05 -45.62
N SER A 463 28.33 -27.37 -46.66
CA SER A 463 28.07 -25.95 -46.94
C SER A 463 28.03 -25.61 -48.44
N SER A 464 27.14 -24.71 -48.87
CA SER A 464 27.19 -23.89 -50.11
C SER A 464 25.99 -22.90 -50.08
N SER A 465 26.08 -21.57 -50.29
CA SER A 465 26.42 -20.80 -51.51
C SER A 465 25.58 -21.21 -52.74
N SER A 466 24.96 -20.34 -53.56
CA SER A 466 25.21 -18.92 -53.88
C SER A 466 24.07 -18.30 -54.74
N GLN A 467 23.90 -16.96 -54.72
CA GLN A 467 23.63 -15.99 -55.84
C GLN A 467 22.55 -16.28 -56.94
N THR A 468 21.85 -15.37 -57.64
CA THR A 468 21.60 -13.89 -57.65
C THR A 468 20.53 -13.51 -58.71
N LYS A 469 19.59 -12.58 -58.41
CA LYS A 469 18.94 -11.55 -59.31
C LYS A 469 18.25 -11.98 -60.65
N PRO A 470 17.54 -11.08 -61.41
CA PRO A 470 17.09 -9.70 -61.17
C PRO A 470 15.56 -9.44 -61.39
N SER A 471 15.13 -8.18 -61.18
CA SER A 471 13.81 -7.59 -61.49
C SER A 471 13.54 -7.37 -63.00
N PRO A 472 12.35 -6.87 -63.44
CA PRO A 472 12.10 -5.41 -63.45
C PRO A 472 10.65 -4.94 -63.18
N SER A 473 10.50 -3.63 -62.92
CA SER A 473 9.23 -2.87 -62.97
C SER A 473 9.20 -1.95 -64.20
N PRO A 474 8.03 -1.44 -64.64
CA PRO A 474 7.89 0.04 -64.67
C PRO A 474 6.47 0.61 -64.40
N THR A 475 6.44 1.64 -63.54
CA THR A 475 5.84 3.00 -63.63
C THR A 475 4.49 3.32 -64.34
N ALA A 476 3.73 4.23 -63.69
CA ALA A 476 2.88 5.34 -64.23
C ALA A 476 1.32 5.30 -64.17
N SER A 477 0.77 5.80 -63.04
CA SER A 477 -0.27 6.86 -62.89
C SER A 477 -1.52 6.99 -63.79
N PHE A 478 -2.72 7.14 -63.18
CA PHE A 478 -3.72 8.21 -63.45
C PHE A 478 -4.79 8.35 -62.33
N ARG A 479 -5.64 9.39 -62.42
CA ARG A 479 -6.67 9.90 -61.46
C ARG A 479 -8.11 9.75 -62.04
N ASN A 480 -9.25 9.89 -61.34
CA ASN A 480 -9.62 10.29 -59.96
C ASN A 480 -11.04 9.80 -59.58
N GLY A 481 -11.42 9.85 -58.29
CA GLY A 481 -12.83 9.87 -57.79
C GLY A 481 -13.46 8.49 -57.49
N ASP A 482 -14.36 8.30 -56.53
CA ASP A 482 -14.93 9.06 -55.40
C ASP A 482 -15.79 8.04 -54.62
N GLY A 483 -16.09 8.26 -53.33
CA GLY A 483 -16.93 7.36 -52.53
C GLY A 483 -16.31 6.85 -51.23
N THR A 484 -16.02 7.76 -50.30
CA THR A 484 -15.81 7.41 -48.87
C THR A 484 -16.64 8.34 -48.01
N GLU A 485 -17.82 7.87 -47.57
CA GLU A 485 -18.55 8.56 -46.49
C GLU A 485 -17.76 8.45 -45.18
N VAL A 486 -17.48 9.60 -44.58
CA VAL A 486 -16.87 9.71 -43.26
C VAL A 486 -18.00 9.76 -42.24
N LEU A 487 -18.20 8.68 -41.48
CA LEU A 487 -18.99 8.72 -40.26
C LEU A 487 -18.08 8.97 -39.06
N ILE A 488 -18.16 10.19 -38.54
CA ILE A 488 -17.55 10.63 -37.29
C ILE A 488 -18.31 9.96 -36.14
N LEU A 489 -17.59 9.29 -35.24
CA LEU A 489 -18.09 8.99 -33.91
C LEU A 489 -17.28 9.81 -32.91
N SER A 490 -17.93 10.83 -32.37
CA SER A 490 -17.43 11.66 -31.27
C SER A 490 -17.44 10.88 -29.97
N ASP A 491 -16.40 11.05 -29.15
CA ASP A 491 -16.49 10.76 -27.72
C ASP A 491 -17.53 11.69 -27.07
N GLY A 492 -18.36 11.12 -26.20
CA GLY A 492 -19.31 11.88 -25.37
C GLY A 492 -20.64 11.16 -25.19
N ASP A 493 -20.77 10.45 -24.07
CA ASP A 493 -22.05 10.13 -23.44
C ASP A 493 -21.81 10.13 -21.91
N ASP A 494 -22.02 11.30 -21.30
CA ASP A 494 -22.37 11.42 -19.89
C ASP A 494 -23.74 10.78 -19.69
N GLU A 495 -23.87 9.83 -18.77
CA GLU A 495 -25.16 9.30 -18.34
C GLU A 495 -25.70 10.17 -17.19
N PRO A 496 -26.93 10.71 -17.28
CA PRO A 496 -27.45 11.67 -16.31
C PRO A 496 -27.79 11.02 -14.96
N GLU A 497 -27.62 11.79 -13.88
CA GLU A 497 -28.10 11.41 -12.55
C GLU A 497 -29.64 11.49 -12.51
N GLU A 498 -30.32 10.40 -12.14
CA GLU A 498 -31.77 10.43 -11.88
C GLU A 498 -32.05 11.23 -10.60
N GLU A 499 -32.71 12.38 -10.73
CA GLU A 499 -33.25 13.11 -9.58
C GLU A 499 -34.33 12.28 -8.87
N LEU A 500 -34.20 12.17 -7.55
CA LEU A 500 -35.22 11.58 -6.69
C LEU A 500 -36.35 12.60 -6.47
N ASP A 501 -37.39 12.54 -7.30
CA ASP A 501 -38.59 13.35 -7.05
C ASP A 501 -39.33 12.84 -5.80
N LEU A 502 -39.52 13.74 -4.84
CA LEU A 502 -40.12 13.48 -3.53
C LEU A 502 -41.47 14.17 -3.43
N ASN A 503 -42.47 13.71 -4.20
CA ASN A 503 -43.88 13.99 -3.93
C ASN A 503 -44.79 12.92 -4.55
N GLU A 504 -45.31 12.03 -3.72
CA GLU A 504 -46.75 11.69 -3.67
C GLU A 504 -47.00 10.72 -2.50
N ARG A 505 -47.80 11.17 -1.52
CA ARG A 505 -48.38 10.33 -0.47
C ARG A 505 -49.89 10.34 -0.69
N GLU A 506 -50.45 9.24 -1.16
CA GLU A 506 -51.90 9.02 -1.13
C GLU A 506 -52.26 7.66 -0.51
N ASP A 507 -53.53 7.53 -0.14
CA ASP A 507 -53.98 6.71 0.98
C ASP A 507 -53.88 5.19 0.81
N ALA A 508 -53.49 4.52 1.90
CA ALA A 508 -53.71 3.09 2.10
C ALA A 508 -55.08 2.87 2.78
N THR A 509 -56.13 2.62 1.99
CA THR A 509 -57.39 2.09 2.53
C THR A 509 -57.28 0.57 2.75
N ALA A 510 -57.77 0.09 3.90
CA ALA A 510 -57.66 -1.31 4.30
C ALA A 510 -58.89 -2.12 3.89
N ASP A 511 -58.67 -3.23 3.18
CA ASP A 511 -59.71 -4.22 2.85
C ASP A 511 -59.73 -5.38 3.87
N PRO A 512 -60.81 -5.59 4.64
CA PRO A 512 -60.84 -6.56 5.74
C PRO A 512 -61.13 -7.99 5.27
N GLY A 513 -60.12 -8.69 4.72
CA GLY A 513 -60.36 -10.01 4.14
C GLY A 513 -59.17 -10.96 3.89
N PHE A 514 -58.06 -10.87 4.64
CA PHE A 514 -56.86 -11.70 4.34
C PHE A 514 -56.47 -12.72 5.43
N ASN A 515 -56.39 -14.00 5.05
CA ASN A 515 -55.97 -15.12 5.90
C ASN A 515 -54.57 -15.64 5.47
N PRO A 516 -53.48 -15.51 6.26
CA PRO A 516 -52.13 -15.48 5.69
C PRO A 516 -51.47 -16.84 5.35
N ASN A 517 -52.06 -17.97 5.75
CA ASN A 517 -51.26 -19.16 6.07
C ASN A 517 -51.22 -20.29 5.01
N ALA A 518 -51.78 -20.08 3.81
CA ALA A 518 -51.77 -21.08 2.73
C ALA A 518 -51.07 -20.60 1.43
N GLN A 519 -51.18 -19.32 1.08
CA GLN A 519 -50.58 -18.77 -0.16
C GLN A 519 -49.08 -18.48 -0.01
N SER A 520 -48.61 -18.19 1.21
CA SER A 520 -47.23 -17.82 1.51
C SER A 520 -46.20 -18.89 1.12
N ALA A 521 -46.47 -20.18 1.36
CA ALA A 521 -45.55 -21.27 1.01
C ALA A 521 -45.33 -21.43 -0.52
N SER A 522 -46.36 -21.15 -1.33
CA SER A 522 -46.26 -21.15 -2.80
C SER A 522 -45.49 -19.93 -3.32
N ALA A 523 -45.73 -18.76 -2.72
CA ALA A 523 -45.01 -17.53 -3.03
C ALA A 523 -43.52 -17.64 -2.72
N TRP A 524 -43.13 -18.20 -1.56
CA TRP A 524 -41.71 -18.39 -1.22
C TRP A 524 -41.01 -19.38 -2.16
N SER A 525 -41.68 -20.48 -2.54
CA SER A 525 -41.13 -21.47 -3.48
C SER A 525 -40.87 -20.89 -4.88
N SER A 526 -41.73 -19.96 -5.33
CA SER A 526 -41.57 -19.28 -6.62
C SER A 526 -40.61 -18.08 -6.58
N ILE A 527 -40.27 -17.54 -5.40
CA ILE A 527 -39.17 -16.59 -5.23
C ILE A 527 -37.82 -17.28 -5.46
N PHE A 528 -37.59 -18.45 -4.85
CA PHE A 528 -36.29 -19.16 -4.90
C PHE A 528 -36.08 -20.07 -6.13
N ALA A 529 -37.06 -20.21 -7.03
CA ALA A 529 -36.90 -20.95 -8.28
C ALA A 529 -35.83 -20.32 -9.18
N SER A 530 -34.88 -21.13 -9.66
CA SER A 530 -33.81 -20.70 -10.57
C SER A 530 -34.39 -20.13 -11.86
N LYS A 531 -33.91 -18.95 -12.28
CA LYS A 531 -34.34 -18.31 -13.54
C LYS A 531 -34.10 -19.26 -14.72
N PRO A 532 -35.02 -19.33 -15.71
CA PRO A 532 -34.78 -20.09 -16.93
C PRO A 532 -33.58 -19.52 -17.68
N VAL A 533 -32.75 -20.41 -18.20
CA VAL A 533 -31.58 -20.05 -19.02
C VAL A 533 -32.07 -19.57 -20.38
N PRO A 534 -31.66 -18.37 -20.86
CA PRO A 534 -32.10 -17.89 -22.17
C PRO A 534 -31.47 -18.71 -23.30
N LEU A 535 -32.19 -18.83 -24.42
CA LEU A 535 -31.69 -19.47 -25.64
C LEU A 535 -30.84 -18.47 -26.44
N CYS A 536 -29.78 -18.93 -27.12
CA CYS A 536 -28.98 -18.06 -27.97
C CYS A 536 -29.62 -17.86 -29.35
N GLU A 537 -29.64 -16.61 -29.83
CA GLU A 537 -30.35 -16.22 -31.06
C GLU A 537 -29.88 -16.94 -32.34
N GLY A 538 -28.61 -17.32 -32.43
CA GLY A 538 -28.05 -17.97 -33.63
C GLY A 538 -28.27 -19.49 -33.71
N HIS A 539 -28.62 -20.16 -32.61
CA HIS A 539 -28.75 -21.64 -32.58
C HIS A 539 -29.99 -22.14 -31.84
N SER A 540 -30.76 -21.28 -31.18
CA SER A 540 -31.90 -21.64 -30.32
C SER A 540 -31.58 -22.65 -29.21
N GLU A 541 -30.31 -22.69 -28.77
CA GLU A 541 -29.81 -23.60 -27.74
C GLU A 541 -29.64 -22.91 -26.36
N PRO A 542 -29.76 -23.63 -25.23
CA PRO A 542 -29.51 -23.06 -23.91
C PRO A 542 -28.12 -22.46 -23.78
N SER A 543 -28.07 -21.17 -23.40
CA SER A 543 -26.82 -20.44 -23.17
C SER A 543 -26.08 -20.90 -21.90
N ARG A 544 -24.78 -20.62 -21.82
CA ARG A 544 -23.95 -20.89 -20.64
C ARG A 544 -23.79 -19.62 -19.82
N VAL A 545 -23.96 -19.72 -18.50
CA VAL A 545 -23.71 -18.62 -17.57
C VAL A 545 -22.21 -18.45 -17.28
N TRP A 546 -21.77 -17.20 -17.22
CA TRP A 546 -20.41 -16.75 -16.91
C TRP A 546 -20.45 -15.63 -15.87
N THR A 547 -19.38 -15.50 -15.09
CA THR A 547 -19.20 -14.41 -14.11
C THR A 547 -18.05 -13.53 -14.56
N VAL A 548 -18.20 -12.21 -14.49
CA VAL A 548 -17.12 -11.27 -14.79
C VAL A 548 -16.06 -11.32 -13.70
N ASN A 549 -14.96 -12.00 -13.97
CA ASN A 549 -13.79 -12.03 -13.07
C ASN A 549 -12.84 -10.86 -13.30
N LYS A 550 -12.93 -10.17 -14.46
CA LYS A 550 -12.12 -8.98 -14.78
C LYS A 550 -12.45 -7.83 -13.81
N PRO A 551 -11.45 -7.13 -13.24
CA PRO A 551 -11.67 -5.92 -12.47
C PRO A 551 -12.40 -4.83 -13.28
N GLY A 552 -13.33 -4.12 -12.62
CA GLY A 552 -14.14 -3.05 -13.21
C GLY A 552 -15.54 -3.00 -12.59
N PRO A 553 -16.40 -2.05 -13.00
CA PRO A 553 -17.76 -1.88 -12.46
C PRO A 553 -18.63 -3.14 -12.53
N ASN A 554 -18.32 -4.04 -13.47
CA ASN A 554 -19.07 -5.26 -13.72
C ASN A 554 -18.53 -6.50 -12.99
N LYS A 555 -17.45 -6.40 -12.19
CA LYS A 555 -16.87 -7.57 -11.49
C LYS A 555 -17.91 -8.26 -10.61
N GLY A 556 -18.03 -9.59 -10.73
CA GLY A 556 -19.02 -10.40 -10.02
C GLY A 556 -20.42 -10.42 -10.65
N ARG A 557 -20.74 -9.55 -11.62
CA ARG A 557 -22.00 -9.66 -12.39
C ARG A 557 -21.97 -10.93 -13.26
N ARG A 558 -23.13 -11.57 -13.40
CA ARG A 558 -23.32 -12.74 -14.26
C ARG A 558 -23.99 -12.40 -15.58
N PHE A 559 -23.60 -13.10 -16.63
CA PHE A 559 -24.11 -12.96 -17.99
C PHE A 559 -24.14 -14.32 -18.70
N TYR A 560 -24.89 -14.40 -19.78
CA TYR A 560 -25.05 -15.57 -20.61
C TYR A 560 -24.33 -15.41 -21.95
N LEU A 561 -23.75 -16.49 -22.46
CA LEU A 561 -23.15 -16.60 -23.80
C LEU A 561 -23.63 -17.87 -24.50
N CYS A 562 -23.58 -17.92 -25.84
CA CYS A 562 -23.78 -19.18 -26.57
C CYS A 562 -22.82 -20.28 -26.05
N ALA A 563 -23.39 -21.47 -25.80
CA ALA A 563 -22.69 -22.57 -25.13
C ALA A 563 -21.74 -23.38 -26.05
N ARG A 564 -21.97 -23.34 -27.37
CA ARG A 564 -21.16 -24.03 -28.39
C ARG A 564 -19.70 -23.54 -28.42
N PRO A 565 -18.72 -24.34 -28.92
CA PRO A 565 -17.32 -23.93 -29.01
C PRO A 565 -17.07 -22.80 -30.03
N VAL A 566 -15.97 -22.06 -29.89
CA VAL A 566 -15.62 -20.90 -30.76
C VAL A 566 -15.27 -21.26 -32.21
N GLY A 567 -15.06 -22.55 -32.51
CA GLY A 567 -14.61 -23.02 -33.83
C GLY A 567 -13.11 -22.85 -34.06
N PRO A 568 -12.58 -23.35 -35.19
CA PRO A 568 -11.16 -23.20 -35.55
C PRO A 568 -10.77 -21.73 -35.80
N GLY A 569 -9.55 -21.35 -35.44
CA GLY A 569 -8.96 -20.03 -35.75
C GLY A 569 -9.01 -18.99 -34.62
N TYR A 570 -9.83 -19.19 -33.58
CA TYR A 570 -9.92 -18.29 -32.43
C TYR A 570 -8.58 -18.12 -31.68
N ASP A 571 -7.73 -19.14 -31.71
CA ASP A 571 -6.45 -19.19 -31.01
C ASP A 571 -5.34 -18.34 -31.69
N GLN A 572 -5.59 -17.84 -32.90
CA GLN A 572 -4.63 -17.10 -33.73
C GLN A 572 -4.71 -15.57 -33.56
N GLY A 573 -5.32 -15.09 -32.47
CA GLY A 573 -5.34 -13.67 -32.11
C GLY A 573 -6.37 -12.82 -32.86
N GLN A 574 -7.30 -13.41 -33.62
CA GLN A 574 -8.43 -12.67 -34.17
C GLN A 574 -9.31 -12.09 -33.03
N SER A 575 -9.75 -10.85 -33.19
CA SER A 575 -10.52 -10.16 -32.15
C SER A 575 -11.89 -10.81 -31.95
N LYS A 576 -12.51 -10.56 -30.79
CA LYS A 576 -13.84 -11.10 -30.40
C LYS A 576 -14.99 -10.78 -31.37
N ILE A 577 -14.74 -9.96 -32.38
CA ILE A 577 -15.71 -9.51 -33.39
C ILE A 577 -15.85 -10.57 -34.51
N HIS A 578 -14.84 -11.44 -34.71
CA HIS A 578 -14.79 -12.45 -35.79
C HIS A 578 -14.94 -13.89 -35.26
N VAL A 579 -16.00 -14.18 -34.50
CA VAL A 579 -16.35 -15.58 -34.16
C VAL A 579 -17.26 -16.13 -35.28
N ASN A 580 -16.91 -17.27 -35.89
CA ASN A 580 -17.75 -17.87 -36.93
C ASN A 580 -19.12 -18.28 -36.33
N PRO A 581 -20.25 -17.69 -36.78
CA PRO A 581 -21.57 -17.94 -36.22
C PRO A 581 -22.02 -19.40 -36.29
N GLU A 582 -21.50 -20.17 -37.26
CA GLU A 582 -21.76 -21.61 -37.40
C GLU A 582 -21.35 -22.40 -36.15
N TYR A 583 -20.21 -22.03 -35.56
CA TYR A 583 -19.66 -22.67 -34.36
C TYR A 583 -20.15 -21.98 -33.09
N ARG A 584 -20.05 -20.66 -32.98
CA ARG A 584 -20.59 -19.88 -31.85
C ARG A 584 -21.12 -18.53 -32.32
N CYS A 585 -22.40 -18.28 -32.09
CA CYS A 585 -23.00 -16.97 -32.36
C CYS A 585 -22.65 -15.95 -31.26
N ASN A 586 -22.72 -14.65 -31.61
CA ASN A 586 -22.37 -13.53 -30.73
C ASN A 586 -23.40 -13.20 -29.63
N PHE A 587 -24.24 -14.18 -29.24
CA PHE A 587 -25.27 -13.99 -28.22
C PHE A 587 -24.67 -13.63 -26.86
N PHE A 588 -25.11 -12.51 -26.29
CA PHE A 588 -24.70 -12.01 -24.98
C PHE A 588 -25.89 -11.37 -24.25
N GLN A 589 -26.16 -11.79 -23.01
CA GLN A 589 -27.22 -11.20 -22.19
C GLN A 589 -26.83 -11.14 -20.70
N TRP A 590 -26.94 -9.97 -20.07
CA TRP A 590 -26.80 -9.84 -18.61
C TRP A 590 -27.92 -10.59 -17.88
N GLU A 591 -27.61 -11.29 -16.79
CA GLU A 591 -28.62 -12.01 -16.00
C GLU A 591 -29.71 -11.07 -15.41
N THR A 592 -29.37 -9.80 -15.19
CA THR A 592 -30.33 -8.77 -14.78
C THR A 592 -31.40 -8.49 -15.84
N LYS A 593 -31.10 -8.72 -17.14
CA LYS A 593 -32.05 -8.56 -18.26
C LYS A 593 -32.89 -9.81 -18.55
N VAL A 594 -32.66 -10.93 -17.85
CA VAL A 594 -33.49 -12.15 -17.98
C VAL A 594 -34.78 -11.97 -17.16
N LYS A 595 -35.86 -11.59 -17.85
CA LYS A 595 -37.23 -11.54 -17.33
C LYS A 595 -37.78 -12.96 -17.16
N ARG A 596 -38.61 -13.19 -16.13
CA ARG A 596 -39.42 -14.42 -16.04
C ARG A 596 -40.56 -14.32 -17.07
N PRO A 597 -40.86 -15.37 -17.86
CA PRO A 597 -42.05 -15.36 -18.71
C PRO A 597 -43.30 -15.32 -17.82
N ALA A 598 -44.24 -14.44 -18.15
CA ALA A 598 -45.52 -14.38 -17.47
C ALA A 598 -46.36 -15.61 -17.86
N GLY A 599 -46.93 -16.32 -16.87
CA GLY A 599 -47.96 -17.35 -17.11
C GLY A 599 -47.55 -18.83 -17.00
N MET A 600 -46.31 -19.20 -16.66
CA MET A 600 -45.99 -20.61 -16.38
C MET A 600 -46.51 -21.03 -15.00
N SER A 601 -47.69 -21.67 -14.96
CA SER A 601 -48.10 -22.47 -13.81
C SER A 601 -47.29 -23.78 -13.76
N LEU A 602 -46.69 -24.08 -12.60
CA LEU A 602 -46.04 -25.36 -12.37
C LEU A 602 -47.12 -26.42 -12.09
N SER A 603 -47.29 -27.39 -12.99
CA SER A 603 -48.19 -28.51 -12.74
C SER A 603 -47.63 -29.41 -11.63
N SER A 604 -48.50 -29.83 -10.72
CA SER A 604 -48.17 -30.54 -9.49
C SER A 604 -47.96 -32.05 -9.69
N SER A 605 -46.95 -32.46 -10.48
CA SER A 605 -46.65 -33.88 -10.73
C SER A 605 -45.16 -34.23 -10.74
N ALA A 606 -44.50 -34.12 -9.58
CA ALA A 606 -43.20 -34.79 -9.32
C ALA A 606 -42.92 -34.93 -7.80
N LYS A 607 -43.81 -35.63 -7.05
CA LYS A 607 -43.58 -35.90 -5.62
C LYS A 607 -43.96 -37.32 -5.18
N LYS A 608 -43.30 -38.30 -5.79
CA LYS A 608 -43.05 -39.70 -5.38
C LYS A 608 -41.89 -40.16 -6.28
N GLN A 609 -40.82 -40.78 -5.81
CA GLN A 609 -40.67 -41.60 -4.60
C GLN A 609 -39.57 -41.09 -3.65
N LYS A 610 -39.80 -41.29 -2.35
CA LYS A 610 -38.75 -41.57 -1.38
C LYS A 610 -38.99 -43.00 -0.87
N THR A 611 -38.02 -43.87 -1.07
CA THR A 611 -37.65 -45.00 -0.19
C THR A 611 -36.15 -45.13 -0.33
#